data_AF-A0A7Y3DAD1-F1
#
_entry.id   AF-A0A7Y3DAD1-F1
#
_cell.length_a   1.000
_cell.length_b   1.000
_cell.length_c   1.000
_cell.angle_alpha   90.00
_cell.angle_beta   90.00
_cell.angle_gamma   90.00
#
_symmetry.space_group_name_H-M   'P 1'
#
loop_
_entity.id
_entity.type
_entity.pdbx_description
1 polymer ?
#
loop_
_entity_poly.entity_id
_entity_poly.type
_entity_poly.pdbx_seq_one_letter_code
_entity_poly.pdbx_strand_id
1 'polypeptide(L)'
;MSVRSLRLPFSSLFLAAVLVAAPAFANFPGGIGPSVRDPEQPGPFGVGYVTLIEYDASRDRTFQMDVWYPVEPEDAVGAPGAYDLLFAALESERAIAAAPPSGQGPFSLIAFSHGNNGIRFQSAFLAEQLASHGFVVAAPDHVGNTAIDLLIPGQSFEVSDRPLDIQFVITRMLERSADPMDDFFGLVDPGRIGVAGHSFGGFTTLAIGSGFLAVPPDPRVLALLPISPASSGLSDTALASIFLPTLILGGTNDITTPVEPQSARPFALIPGRPLYRVDIQGAGHNSFTDICAIGEALIDAGLPMDLLGFLLGNLAEGCGPDLIPIGEAQRISNRYAVSFLKSHVAGDMRYDRFFEIDGEKNHKGVDFFVATGCGGGPGGIVFAGMLLFVARAAGGRRR
;
A
#
# COMPACT_ATOMS: atom_id res chain seq x y z
N MET A 1 -2.86 -92.85 15.20
CA MET A 1 -3.73 -91.78 15.70
C MET A 1 -3.41 -90.51 14.93
N SER A 2 -4.42 -89.98 14.26
CA SER A 2 -4.36 -88.88 13.29
C SER A 2 -4.32 -87.53 14.00
N VAL A 3 -3.38 -86.65 13.64
CA VAL A 3 -3.60 -85.19 13.70
C VAL A 3 -3.02 -84.57 12.43
N ARG A 4 -3.93 -84.19 11.53
CA ARG A 4 -3.68 -83.41 10.31
C ARG A 4 -3.37 -81.96 10.69
N SER A 5 -2.23 -81.43 10.27
CA SER A 5 -1.96 -79.99 10.25
C SER A 5 -2.54 -79.38 8.97
N LEU A 6 -3.67 -78.71 9.12
CA LEU A 6 -4.32 -77.95 8.05
C LEU A 6 -3.73 -76.53 8.03
N ARG A 7 -3.13 -76.13 6.89
CA ARG A 7 -2.83 -74.73 6.56
C ARG A 7 -4.04 -74.14 5.82
N LEU A 8 -4.28 -72.84 6.08
CA LEU A 8 -4.88 -71.77 5.24
C LEU A 8 -5.66 -70.79 6.15
N PRO A 9 -5.92 -69.53 5.76
CA PRO A 9 -5.05 -68.53 5.15
C PRO A 9 -5.06 -67.20 5.94
N PHE A 10 -4.07 -66.34 5.65
CA PHE A 10 -4.09 -64.92 6.02
C PHE A 10 -5.38 -64.26 5.52
N SER A 11 -6.16 -63.66 6.43
CA SER A 11 -7.18 -62.67 6.08
C SER A 11 -7.10 -61.53 7.09
N SER A 12 -6.44 -60.47 6.65
CA SER A 12 -6.34 -59.17 7.29
C SER A 12 -7.72 -58.51 7.30
N LEU A 13 -8.29 -58.28 8.47
CA LEU A 13 -9.45 -57.39 8.65
C LEU A 13 -8.96 -56.13 9.36
N PHE A 14 -8.44 -55.19 8.56
CA PHE A 14 -8.38 -53.79 8.95
C PHE A 14 -9.78 -53.21 8.70
N LEU A 15 -10.54 -52.99 9.77
CA LEU A 15 -11.78 -52.23 9.70
C LEU A 15 -11.39 -50.74 9.63
N ALA A 16 -11.30 -50.20 8.42
CA ALA A 16 -11.19 -48.76 8.21
C ALA A 16 -12.53 -48.11 8.57
N ALA A 17 -12.63 -47.54 9.77
CA ALA A 17 -13.70 -46.62 10.10
C ALA A 17 -13.45 -45.30 9.34
N VAL A 18 -14.14 -45.11 8.23
CA VAL A 18 -14.23 -43.80 7.56
C VAL A 18 -15.11 -42.91 8.43
N LEU A 19 -14.47 -42.14 9.33
CA LEU A 19 -15.08 -40.97 9.95
C LEU A 19 -15.13 -39.87 8.89
N VAL A 20 -16.27 -39.74 8.21
CA VAL A 20 -16.61 -38.48 7.53
C VAL A 20 -16.88 -37.47 8.64
N ALA A 21 -15.85 -36.74 9.05
CA ALA A 21 -16.01 -35.53 9.83
C ALA A 21 -16.60 -34.47 8.89
N ALA A 22 -17.93 -34.37 8.87
CA ALA A 22 -18.57 -33.15 8.40
C ALA A 22 -18.09 -31.99 9.29
N PRO A 23 -17.63 -30.86 8.75
CA PRO A 23 -17.29 -29.73 9.59
C PRO A 23 -18.59 -29.27 10.27
N ALA A 24 -18.63 -29.42 11.59
CA ALA A 24 -19.65 -28.79 12.40
C ALA A 24 -19.42 -27.28 12.29
N PHE A 25 -20.16 -26.63 11.39
CA PHE A 25 -20.35 -25.19 11.46
C PHE A 25 -21.14 -24.92 12.74
N ALA A 26 -20.41 -24.66 13.83
CA ALA A 26 -20.99 -24.03 14.99
C ALA A 26 -21.46 -22.64 14.56
N ASN A 27 -22.76 -22.49 14.38
CA ASN A 27 -23.42 -21.19 14.34
C ASN A 27 -23.19 -20.53 15.70
N PHE A 28 -22.17 -19.69 15.79
CA PHE A 28 -22.03 -18.75 16.89
C PHE A 28 -23.02 -17.60 16.66
N PRO A 29 -23.92 -17.30 17.61
CA PRO A 29 -24.67 -16.06 17.56
C PRO A 29 -23.68 -14.89 17.62
N GLY A 30 -23.90 -13.86 16.80
CA GLY A 30 -22.98 -12.74 16.55
C GLY A 30 -22.36 -12.14 17.81
N GLY A 31 -21.19 -12.66 18.18
CA GLY A 31 -20.40 -12.28 19.34
C GLY A 31 -19.02 -11.83 18.90
N ILE A 32 -18.70 -10.60 19.30
CA ILE A 32 -17.49 -9.84 19.02
C ILE A 32 -16.24 -10.67 19.34
N GLY A 33 -15.51 -11.13 18.31
CA GLY A 33 -14.12 -11.58 18.47
C GLY A 33 -13.25 -10.44 19.03
N PRO A 34 -12.04 -10.70 19.56
CA PRO A 34 -11.22 -9.65 20.15
C PRO A 34 -11.10 -8.46 19.20
N SER A 35 -11.43 -7.27 19.69
CA SER A 35 -11.37 -6.03 18.91
C SER A 35 -9.95 -5.85 18.38
N VAL A 36 -9.80 -5.84 17.06
CA VAL A 36 -8.55 -5.42 16.41
C VAL A 36 -8.28 -3.94 16.72
N ARG A 37 -7.00 -3.55 16.75
CA ARG A 37 -6.64 -2.15 16.96
C ARG A 37 -7.19 -1.29 15.85
N ASP A 38 -7.59 -0.07 16.23
CA ASP A 38 -8.01 0.96 15.29
C ASP A 38 -6.85 1.29 14.33
N PRO A 39 -7.03 1.13 13.00
CA PRO A 39 -6.09 1.52 11.95
C PRO A 39 -5.55 2.94 12.02
N GLU A 40 -6.28 3.86 12.68
CA GLU A 40 -5.89 5.25 12.83
C GLU A 40 -4.96 5.48 14.03
N GLN A 41 -4.86 4.51 14.93
CA GLN A 41 -4.00 4.53 16.11
C GLN A 41 -2.71 3.73 15.85
N PRO A 42 -1.62 3.99 16.58
CA PRO A 42 -0.45 3.11 16.53
C PRO A 42 -0.83 1.64 16.75
N GLY A 43 -0.24 0.76 15.92
CA GLY A 43 -0.37 -0.67 16.09
C GLY A 43 0.35 -1.18 17.36
N PRO A 44 0.38 -2.50 17.57
CA PRO A 44 0.97 -3.07 18.79
C PRO A 44 2.51 -3.07 18.82
N PHE A 45 3.18 -2.80 17.69
CA PHE A 45 4.64 -2.80 17.59
C PHE A 45 5.22 -1.39 17.69
N GLY A 46 6.45 -1.30 18.19
CA GLY A 46 7.32 -0.17 17.91
C GLY A 46 7.76 -0.18 16.43
N VAL A 47 8.41 0.90 16.00
CA VAL A 47 8.87 1.05 14.61
C VAL A 47 10.39 1.17 14.60
N GLY A 48 11.06 0.26 13.90
CA GLY A 48 12.47 0.37 13.54
C GLY A 48 12.62 0.98 12.15
N TYR A 49 13.74 1.64 11.93
CA TYR A 49 14.08 2.27 10.65
C TYR A 49 15.57 2.11 10.31
N VAL A 50 15.86 1.75 9.07
CA VAL A 50 17.21 1.75 8.49
C VAL A 50 17.19 2.21 7.03
N THR A 51 18.28 2.84 6.59
CA THR A 51 18.59 3.02 5.17
C THR A 51 19.57 1.94 4.74
N LEU A 52 19.25 1.24 3.66
CA LEU A 52 20.10 0.25 3.02
C LEU A 52 20.61 0.76 1.68
N ILE A 53 21.84 0.37 1.35
CA ILE A 53 22.43 0.61 0.03
C ILE A 53 22.54 -0.73 -0.67
N GLU A 54 21.81 -0.90 -1.76
CA GLU A 54 21.70 -2.16 -2.48
C GLU A 54 22.18 -2.02 -3.92
N TYR A 55 22.80 -3.06 -4.47
CA TYR A 55 23.32 -3.05 -5.83
C TYR A 55 22.59 -4.07 -6.71
N ASP A 56 21.98 -3.59 -7.79
CA ASP A 56 21.38 -4.44 -8.81
C ASP A 56 22.40 -4.68 -9.93
N ALA A 57 23.11 -5.81 -9.81
CA ALA A 57 24.12 -6.22 -10.78
C ALA A 57 23.57 -6.47 -12.19
N SER A 58 22.26 -6.75 -12.34
CA SER A 58 21.66 -7.03 -13.66
C SER A 58 21.48 -5.77 -14.50
N ARG A 59 21.39 -4.61 -13.84
CA ARG A 59 21.20 -3.30 -14.47
C ARG A 59 22.32 -2.30 -14.15
N ASP A 60 23.35 -2.74 -13.42
CA ASP A 60 24.52 -1.97 -12.99
C ASP A 60 24.18 -0.64 -12.31
N ARG A 61 23.45 -0.72 -11.19
CA ARG A 61 22.92 0.46 -10.50
C ARG A 61 22.77 0.23 -9.00
N THR A 62 22.99 1.30 -8.24
CA THR A 62 22.92 1.32 -6.78
C THR A 62 21.69 2.07 -6.31
N PHE A 63 20.96 1.49 -5.36
CA PHE A 63 19.75 2.04 -4.74
C PHE A 63 20.04 2.40 -3.30
N GLN A 64 19.58 3.57 -2.88
CA GLN A 64 19.22 3.74 -1.48
C GLN A 64 17.78 3.27 -1.31
N MET A 65 17.51 2.48 -0.27
CA MET A 65 16.16 2.14 0.11
C MET A 65 16.01 2.26 1.61
N ASP A 66 14.89 2.81 2.04
CA ASP A 66 14.53 2.88 3.45
C ASP A 66 13.61 1.72 3.80
N VAL A 67 13.84 1.15 4.97
CA VAL A 67 13.07 0.03 5.50
C VAL A 67 12.53 0.41 6.87
N TRP A 68 11.20 0.38 7.01
CA TRP A 68 10.49 0.48 8.28
C TRP A 68 9.97 -0.89 8.66
N TYR A 69 10.13 -1.29 9.92
CA TYR A 69 9.82 -2.65 10.34
C TYR A 69 9.33 -2.72 11.79
N PRO A 70 8.60 -3.81 12.15
CA PRO A 70 8.07 -3.97 13.50
C PRO A 70 9.20 -4.25 14.49
N VAL A 71 9.14 -3.61 15.65
CA VAL A 71 10.05 -3.79 16.78
C VAL A 71 9.24 -4.10 18.03
N GLU A 72 9.80 -4.90 18.94
CA GLU A 72 9.17 -5.11 20.25
C GLU A 72 9.03 -3.77 20.98
N PRO A 73 7.88 -3.43 21.58
CA PRO A 73 7.69 -2.13 22.22
C PRO A 73 8.75 -1.78 23.28
N GLU A 74 9.27 -2.77 23.99
CA GLU A 74 10.37 -2.63 24.97
C GLU A 74 11.71 -2.28 24.33
N ASP A 75 11.93 -2.66 23.07
CA ASP A 75 13.17 -2.43 22.32
C ASP A 75 13.07 -1.18 21.43
N ALA A 76 11.91 -0.54 21.36
CA ALA A 76 11.67 0.73 20.68
C ALA A 76 12.23 1.92 21.48
N VAL A 77 13.49 1.81 21.87
CA VAL A 77 14.25 2.80 22.63
C VAL A 77 15.56 3.10 21.92
N GLY A 78 15.87 4.37 21.70
CA GLY A 78 17.10 4.75 20.99
C GLY A 78 17.03 6.13 20.38
N ALA A 79 17.97 6.40 19.47
CA ALA A 79 17.93 7.61 18.66
C ALA A 79 16.73 7.54 17.69
N PRO A 80 16.04 8.67 17.45
CA PRO A 80 15.01 8.71 16.43
C PRO A 80 15.62 8.37 15.06
N GLY A 81 14.82 7.74 14.21
CA GLY A 81 15.11 7.63 12.79
C GLY A 81 15.30 9.03 12.21
N ALA A 82 16.28 9.20 11.32
CA ALA A 82 16.57 10.48 10.68
C ALA A 82 16.47 10.32 9.17
N TYR A 83 15.63 11.16 8.55
CA TYR A 83 15.44 11.24 7.11
C TYR A 83 16.36 12.31 6.53
N ASP A 84 17.36 11.87 5.76
CA ASP A 84 18.41 12.75 5.21
C ASP A 84 17.88 13.57 4.03
N LEU A 85 17.77 14.87 4.23
CA LEU A 85 17.33 15.87 3.25
C LEU A 85 18.52 16.61 2.60
N LEU A 86 19.71 16.00 2.61
CA LEU A 86 21.01 16.49 2.13
C LEU A 86 21.59 17.66 2.95
N PHE A 87 20.80 18.70 3.17
CA PHE A 87 21.20 19.91 3.93
C PHE A 87 20.53 20.00 5.30
N ALA A 88 19.62 19.08 5.58
CA ALA A 88 18.87 18.98 6.83
C ALA A 88 18.61 17.50 7.13
N ALA A 89 18.09 17.23 8.32
CA ALA A 89 17.50 15.94 8.64
C ALA A 89 16.13 16.19 9.26
N LEU A 90 15.16 15.35 8.91
CA LEU A 90 13.88 15.28 9.60
C LEU A 90 13.93 14.09 10.56
N GLU A 91 13.89 14.34 11.85
CA GLU A 91 13.81 13.29 12.86
C GLU A 91 12.38 12.75 12.94
N SER A 92 12.25 11.43 12.98
CA SER A 92 10.97 10.76 13.18
C SER A 92 10.54 10.85 14.65
N GLU A 93 9.26 11.08 14.88
CA GLU A 93 8.66 11.05 16.22
C GLU A 93 8.35 9.61 16.70
N ARG A 94 8.45 8.60 15.84
CA ARG A 94 8.04 7.21 16.16
C ARG A 94 9.06 6.15 15.81
N ALA A 95 9.74 6.30 14.68
CA ALA A 95 10.72 5.33 14.22
C ALA A 95 12.03 5.48 14.99
N ILE A 96 12.62 4.36 15.36
CA ILE A 96 13.90 4.29 16.07
C ILE A 96 14.97 3.76 15.10
N ALA A 97 16.07 4.50 14.99
CA ALA A 97 17.16 4.15 14.09
C ALA A 97 17.81 2.82 14.52
N ALA A 98 17.92 1.88 13.57
CA ALA A 98 18.60 0.59 13.72
C ALA A 98 18.19 -0.21 14.98
N ALA A 99 16.93 -0.08 15.42
CA ALA A 99 16.39 -0.92 16.48
C ALA A 99 16.33 -2.39 16.02
N PRO A 100 16.53 -3.38 16.90
CA PRO A 100 16.50 -4.79 16.52
C PRO A 100 15.10 -5.19 16.00
N PRO A 101 14.98 -5.88 14.85
CA PRO A 101 13.67 -6.31 14.36
C PRO A 101 12.96 -7.28 15.31
N SER A 102 11.62 -7.20 15.36
CA SER A 102 10.79 -8.10 16.17
C SER A 102 10.96 -9.57 15.77
N GLY A 103 11.08 -10.43 16.77
CA GLY A 103 11.11 -11.89 16.59
C GLY A 103 9.73 -12.52 16.35
N GLN A 104 8.64 -11.73 16.34
CA GLN A 104 7.26 -12.22 16.13
C GLN A 104 6.89 -12.41 14.65
N GLY A 105 7.85 -12.22 13.73
CA GLY A 105 7.68 -12.50 12.32
C GLY A 105 7.37 -13.98 12.00
N PRO A 106 7.17 -14.32 10.71
CA PRO A 106 7.34 -13.44 9.56
C PRO A 106 6.14 -12.48 9.35
N PHE A 107 6.45 -11.27 8.88
CA PHE A 107 5.50 -10.18 8.62
C PHE A 107 5.25 -10.00 7.12
N SER A 108 4.15 -9.34 6.78
CA SER A 108 3.84 -8.99 5.39
C SER A 108 4.75 -7.86 4.89
N LEU A 109 5.23 -7.96 3.65
CA LEU A 109 6.04 -6.93 3.00
C LEU A 109 5.18 -6.01 2.15
N ILE A 110 5.38 -4.70 2.29
CA ILE A 110 4.83 -3.67 1.42
C ILE A 110 5.99 -2.97 0.72
N ALA A 111 6.11 -3.15 -0.59
CA ALA A 111 7.02 -2.32 -1.38
C ALA A 111 6.32 -0.99 -1.72
N PHE A 112 6.95 0.14 -1.39
CA PHE A 112 6.38 1.47 -1.60
C PHE A 112 7.13 2.23 -2.70
N SER A 113 6.41 2.83 -3.65
CA SER A 113 6.99 3.65 -4.72
C SER A 113 6.61 5.13 -4.54
N HIS A 114 7.61 6.01 -4.50
CA HIS A 114 7.40 7.46 -4.34
C HIS A 114 6.83 8.14 -5.60
N GLY A 115 6.52 9.43 -5.54
CA GLY A 115 6.06 10.22 -6.68
C GLY A 115 7.14 10.49 -7.73
N ASN A 116 6.79 11.14 -8.83
CA ASN A 116 7.79 11.59 -9.80
C ASN A 116 8.70 12.64 -9.14
N ASN A 117 10.02 12.51 -9.27
CA ASN A 117 11.00 13.35 -8.57
C ASN A 117 10.82 13.32 -7.04
N GLY A 118 10.28 12.21 -6.52
CA GLY A 118 10.11 11.98 -5.09
C GLY A 118 11.40 11.51 -4.42
N ILE A 119 11.24 11.00 -3.20
CA ILE A 119 12.30 10.40 -2.39
C ILE A 119 11.73 9.22 -1.59
N ARG A 120 12.57 8.25 -1.23
CA ARG A 120 12.19 7.02 -0.53
C ARG A 120 11.36 7.21 0.75
N PHE A 121 11.57 8.29 1.51
CA PHE A 121 10.83 8.61 2.74
C PHE A 121 9.72 9.67 2.52
N GLN A 122 9.29 9.90 1.28
CA GLN A 122 8.23 10.87 0.96
C GLN A 122 6.91 10.65 1.73
N SER A 123 6.59 9.41 2.09
CA SER A 123 5.37 9.04 2.83
C SER A 123 5.71 8.23 4.08
N ALA A 124 6.71 8.68 4.85
CA ALA A 124 7.13 8.06 6.09
C ALA A 124 5.97 7.91 7.09
N PHE A 125 5.02 8.87 7.18
CA PHE A 125 3.85 8.75 8.05
C PHE A 125 3.07 7.43 7.82
N LEU A 126 2.96 6.99 6.56
CA LEU A 126 2.26 5.77 6.19
C LEU A 126 3.15 4.55 6.42
N ALA A 127 4.44 4.64 6.09
CA ALA A 127 5.38 3.54 6.29
C ALA A 127 5.53 3.18 7.78
N GLU A 128 5.66 4.19 8.64
CA GLU A 128 5.71 4.03 10.10
C GLU A 128 4.39 3.49 10.67
N GLN A 129 3.25 3.97 10.16
CA GLN A 129 1.95 3.46 10.59
C GLN A 129 1.79 1.98 10.24
N LEU A 130 2.12 1.59 9.00
CA LEU A 130 2.11 0.20 8.58
C LEU A 130 3.09 -0.65 9.41
N ALA A 131 4.31 -0.17 9.63
CA ALA A 131 5.29 -0.87 10.46
C ALA A 131 4.78 -1.13 11.88
N SER A 132 4.16 -0.13 12.51
CA SER A 132 3.55 -0.28 13.85
C SER A 132 2.44 -1.34 13.88
N HIS A 133 1.77 -1.58 12.74
CA HIS A 133 0.76 -2.62 12.56
C HIS A 133 1.35 -3.98 12.19
N GLY A 134 2.66 -4.18 12.12
CA GLY A 134 3.25 -5.49 11.80
C GLY A 134 3.42 -5.71 10.30
N PHE A 135 3.81 -4.68 9.55
CA PHE A 135 4.28 -4.78 8.17
C PHE A 135 5.76 -4.44 8.11
N VAL A 136 6.50 -5.05 7.19
CA VAL A 136 7.78 -4.51 6.73
C VAL A 136 7.49 -3.64 5.52
N VAL A 137 7.94 -2.39 5.53
CA VAL A 137 7.77 -1.46 4.41
C VAL A 137 9.14 -1.13 3.86
N ALA A 138 9.34 -1.33 2.56
CA ALA A 138 10.60 -1.01 1.87
C ALA A 138 10.33 -0.06 0.70
N ALA A 139 11.03 1.08 0.68
CA ALA A 139 10.84 2.12 -0.33
C ALA A 139 12.21 2.49 -0.95
N PRO A 140 12.41 2.31 -2.28
CA PRO A 140 13.63 2.72 -2.93
C PRO A 140 13.58 4.18 -3.36
N ASP A 141 14.75 4.80 -3.47
CA ASP A 141 14.96 5.90 -4.41
C ASP A 141 15.06 5.32 -5.82
N HIS A 142 14.15 5.71 -6.70
CA HIS A 142 14.18 5.29 -8.10
C HIS A 142 15.30 6.03 -8.84
N VAL A 143 16.38 5.31 -9.21
CA VAL A 143 17.54 5.88 -9.89
C VAL A 143 17.14 6.67 -11.14
N GLY A 144 17.59 7.93 -11.21
CA GLY A 144 17.27 8.86 -12.28
C GLY A 144 15.92 9.58 -12.12
N ASN A 145 15.12 9.25 -11.10
CA ASN A 145 13.80 9.84 -10.87
C ASN A 145 13.56 10.34 -9.44
N THR A 146 14.60 10.84 -8.79
CA THR A 146 14.49 11.50 -7.47
C THR A 146 14.61 13.02 -7.57
N ALA A 147 14.29 13.72 -6.47
CA ALA A 147 14.53 15.16 -6.36
C ALA A 147 16.02 15.53 -6.55
N ILE A 148 16.94 14.68 -6.09
CA ILE A 148 18.38 14.94 -6.20
C ILE A 148 18.89 14.73 -7.64
N ASP A 149 18.28 13.83 -8.41
CA ASP A 149 18.66 13.57 -9.79
C ASP A 149 18.42 14.80 -10.68
N LEU A 150 17.44 15.65 -10.34
CA LEU A 150 17.22 16.93 -11.02
C LEU A 150 18.41 17.90 -10.89
N LEU A 151 19.24 17.72 -9.86
CA LEU A 151 20.42 18.54 -9.60
C LEU A 151 21.69 17.98 -10.27
N ILE A 152 21.64 16.73 -10.77
CA ILE A 152 22.79 16.03 -11.33
C ILE A 152 22.61 15.90 -12.85
N PRO A 153 23.40 16.64 -13.67
CA PRO A 153 23.28 16.55 -15.12
C PRO A 153 23.59 15.15 -15.66
N GLY A 154 22.83 14.72 -16.67
CA GLY A 154 23.10 13.48 -17.41
C GLY A 154 22.50 12.20 -16.82
N GLN A 155 21.64 12.31 -15.80
CA GLN A 155 20.86 11.19 -15.31
C GLN A 155 19.85 10.75 -16.39
N SER A 156 19.88 9.46 -16.73
CA SER A 156 18.88 8.84 -17.61
C SER A 156 17.78 8.20 -16.78
N PHE A 157 16.53 8.38 -17.19
CA PHE A 157 15.39 7.76 -16.56
C PHE A 157 14.49 7.11 -17.61
N GLU A 158 14.23 5.82 -17.43
CA GLU A 158 13.24 5.08 -18.23
C GLU A 158 12.06 4.69 -17.34
N VAL A 159 10.84 4.98 -17.80
CA VAL A 159 9.62 4.71 -17.03
C VAL A 159 9.47 3.23 -16.67
N SER A 160 9.96 2.33 -17.53
CA SER A 160 9.97 0.88 -17.29
C SER A 160 10.92 0.44 -16.18
N ASP A 161 11.86 1.28 -15.75
CA ASP A 161 12.73 0.92 -14.63
C ASP A 161 11.94 0.86 -13.33
N ARG A 162 10.96 1.75 -13.10
CA ARG A 162 10.27 1.81 -11.80
C ARG A 162 9.60 0.50 -11.38
N PRO A 163 8.85 -0.23 -12.24
CA PRO A 163 8.36 -1.56 -11.88
C PRO A 163 9.49 -2.56 -11.62
N LEU A 164 10.57 -2.55 -12.39
CA LEU A 164 11.72 -3.42 -12.15
C LEU A 164 12.43 -3.08 -10.83
N ASP A 165 12.41 -1.83 -10.37
CA ASP A 165 12.97 -1.39 -9.08
C ASP A 165 12.18 -2.00 -7.93
N ILE A 166 10.84 -1.97 -8.03
CA ILE A 166 9.97 -2.58 -7.03
C ILE A 166 10.13 -4.11 -7.03
N GLN A 167 10.24 -4.74 -8.20
CA GLN A 167 10.54 -6.18 -8.28
C GLN A 167 11.88 -6.52 -7.62
N PHE A 168 12.90 -5.68 -7.81
CA PHE A 168 14.21 -5.81 -7.18
C PHE A 168 14.12 -5.65 -5.64
N VAL A 169 13.45 -4.61 -5.14
CA VAL A 169 13.25 -4.38 -3.69
C VAL A 169 12.56 -5.58 -3.04
N ILE A 170 11.51 -6.11 -3.67
CA ILE A 170 10.83 -7.32 -3.18
C ILE A 170 11.81 -8.49 -3.12
N THR A 171 12.53 -8.77 -4.22
CA THR A 171 13.53 -9.85 -4.25
C THR A 171 14.57 -9.68 -3.15
N ARG A 172 15.09 -8.46 -2.97
CA ARG A 172 16.16 -8.19 -2.03
C ARG A 172 15.71 -8.38 -0.58
N MET A 173 14.54 -7.89 -0.21
CA MET A 173 13.99 -8.11 1.14
C MET A 173 13.73 -9.59 1.42
N LEU A 174 13.31 -10.37 0.42
CA LEU A 174 13.15 -11.82 0.57
C LEU A 174 14.49 -12.54 0.73
N GLU A 175 15.53 -12.15 -0.01
CA GLU A 175 16.87 -12.70 0.13
C GLU A 175 17.46 -12.42 1.51
N ARG A 176 17.37 -11.17 1.99
CA ARG A 176 17.81 -10.79 3.34
C ARG A 176 17.07 -11.58 4.41
N SER A 177 15.75 -11.73 4.26
CA SER A 177 14.94 -12.54 5.18
C SER A 177 15.27 -14.04 5.14
N ALA A 178 15.93 -14.53 4.10
CA ALA A 178 16.33 -15.93 3.97
C ALA A 178 17.76 -16.21 4.45
N ASP A 179 18.58 -15.19 4.65
CA ASP A 179 19.99 -15.31 5.06
C ASP A 179 20.11 -15.31 6.60
N PRO A 180 20.55 -16.41 7.25
CA PRO A 180 20.74 -16.48 8.70
C PRO A 180 21.76 -15.51 9.29
N MET A 181 22.56 -14.85 8.45
CA MET A 181 23.56 -13.87 8.86
C MET A 181 23.08 -12.42 8.71
N ASP A 182 21.89 -12.19 8.14
CA ASP A 182 21.31 -10.86 7.97
C ASP A 182 20.43 -10.47 9.17
N ASP A 183 20.43 -9.19 9.53
CA ASP A 183 19.62 -8.67 10.64
C ASP A 183 18.11 -8.86 10.38
N PHE A 184 17.70 -8.99 9.11
CA PHE A 184 16.32 -9.24 8.71
C PHE A 184 15.94 -10.72 8.64
N PHE A 185 16.79 -11.66 9.07
CA PHE A 185 16.52 -13.09 8.99
C PHE A 185 15.16 -13.48 9.59
N GLY A 186 14.34 -14.18 8.79
CA GLY A 186 13.01 -14.64 9.20
C GLY A 186 11.94 -13.54 9.33
N LEU A 187 12.26 -12.29 9.00
CA LEU A 187 11.33 -11.17 9.22
C LEU A 187 10.19 -11.10 8.21
N VAL A 188 10.39 -11.52 6.96
CA VAL A 188 9.41 -11.34 5.87
C VAL A 188 8.77 -12.66 5.45
N ASP A 189 7.45 -12.67 5.30
CA ASP A 189 6.69 -13.79 4.76
C ASP A 189 6.69 -13.72 3.21
N PRO A 190 7.33 -14.66 2.50
CA PRO A 190 7.39 -14.66 1.04
C PRO A 190 6.02 -14.83 0.37
N GLY A 191 5.00 -15.28 1.10
CA GLY A 191 3.64 -15.44 0.62
C GLY A 191 2.74 -14.23 0.86
N ARG A 192 3.21 -13.14 1.46
CA ARG A 192 2.39 -11.97 1.85
C ARG A 192 3.01 -10.65 1.44
N ILE A 193 2.90 -10.33 0.15
CA ILE A 193 3.51 -9.13 -0.44
C ILE A 193 2.43 -8.24 -1.05
N GLY A 194 2.45 -6.96 -0.71
CA GLY A 194 1.64 -5.91 -1.33
C GLY A 194 2.51 -4.82 -1.94
N VAL A 195 1.93 -4.01 -2.82
CA VAL A 195 2.59 -2.83 -3.38
C VAL A 195 1.71 -1.60 -3.21
N ALA A 196 2.32 -0.50 -2.78
CA ALA A 196 1.69 0.79 -2.62
C ALA A 196 2.52 1.88 -3.29
N GLY A 197 1.93 3.02 -3.60
CA GLY A 197 2.71 4.15 -4.09
C GLY A 197 1.89 5.36 -4.42
N HIS A 198 2.54 6.52 -4.37
CA HIS A 198 1.92 7.83 -4.57
C HIS A 198 2.21 8.39 -5.96
N SER A 199 1.22 9.02 -6.60
CA SER A 199 1.40 9.73 -7.88
C SER A 199 1.95 8.83 -8.97
N PHE A 200 3.14 9.10 -9.49
CA PHE A 200 3.81 8.21 -10.42
C PHE A 200 4.12 6.83 -9.80
N GLY A 201 4.32 6.75 -8.49
CA GLY A 201 4.40 5.49 -7.76
C GLY A 201 3.06 4.75 -7.70
N GLY A 202 1.93 5.46 -7.79
CA GLY A 202 0.61 4.85 -8.00
C GLY A 202 0.48 4.27 -9.41
N PHE A 203 1.06 4.91 -10.43
CA PHE A 203 1.25 4.29 -11.75
C PHE A 203 2.13 3.05 -11.66
N THR A 204 3.28 3.11 -10.98
CA THR A 204 4.20 1.97 -10.79
C THR A 204 3.47 0.82 -10.11
N THR A 205 2.65 1.11 -9.09
CA THR A 205 1.83 0.12 -8.36
C THR A 205 0.87 -0.60 -9.32
N LEU A 206 0.13 0.14 -10.15
CA LEU A 206 -0.75 -0.46 -11.15
C LEU A 206 0.04 -1.25 -12.21
N ALA A 207 1.18 -0.73 -12.66
CA ALA A 207 2.07 -1.39 -13.61
C ALA A 207 2.65 -2.71 -13.08
N ILE A 208 2.89 -2.83 -11.78
CA ILE A 208 3.28 -4.11 -11.16
C ILE A 208 2.19 -5.17 -11.32
N GLY A 209 0.91 -4.79 -11.22
CA GLY A 209 -0.22 -5.70 -11.40
C GLY A 209 -0.55 -6.01 -12.86
N SER A 210 -0.41 -5.03 -13.76
CA SER A 210 -0.75 -5.20 -15.19
C SER A 210 0.41 -5.67 -16.06
N GLY A 211 1.64 -5.51 -15.58
CA GLY A 211 2.83 -5.41 -16.44
C GLY A 211 2.90 -4.05 -17.13
N PHE A 212 4.09 -3.69 -17.64
CA PHE A 212 4.28 -2.47 -18.42
C PHE A 212 5.43 -2.62 -19.42
N LEU A 213 5.15 -2.34 -20.71
CA LEU A 213 6.09 -2.57 -21.81
C LEU A 213 6.62 -4.02 -21.80
N ALA A 214 7.93 -4.20 -21.69
CA ALA A 214 8.57 -5.51 -21.62
C ALA A 214 8.63 -6.09 -20.19
N VAL A 215 8.19 -5.34 -19.18
CA VAL A 215 8.21 -5.78 -17.78
C VAL A 215 6.93 -6.55 -17.48
N PRO A 216 7.01 -7.85 -17.14
CA PRO A 216 5.83 -8.63 -16.81
C PRO A 216 5.24 -8.21 -15.45
N PRO A 217 3.96 -8.51 -15.18
CA PRO A 217 3.42 -8.42 -13.82
C PRO A 217 4.24 -9.23 -12.83
N ASP A 218 4.33 -8.79 -11.57
CA ASP A 218 5.00 -9.56 -10.53
C ASP A 218 4.03 -10.58 -9.89
N PRO A 219 4.23 -11.90 -10.07
CA PRO A 219 3.31 -12.91 -9.58
C PRO A 219 3.34 -13.06 -8.05
N ARG A 220 4.28 -12.42 -7.35
CA ARG A 220 4.39 -12.48 -5.88
C ARG A 220 3.42 -11.54 -5.17
N VAL A 221 2.89 -10.54 -5.87
CA VAL A 221 2.08 -9.46 -5.29
C VAL A 221 0.62 -9.88 -5.15
N LEU A 222 0.06 -9.69 -3.95
CA LEU A 222 -1.31 -10.07 -3.62
C LEU A 222 -2.33 -8.93 -3.70
N ALA A 223 -1.89 -7.69 -3.50
CA ALA A 223 -2.81 -6.54 -3.48
C ALA A 223 -2.09 -5.23 -3.85
N LEU A 224 -2.87 -4.29 -4.38
CA LEU A 224 -2.38 -3.00 -4.89
C LEU A 224 -3.03 -1.82 -4.15
N LEU A 225 -2.22 -0.86 -3.71
CA LEU A 225 -2.65 0.39 -3.10
C LEU A 225 -2.08 1.60 -3.87
N PRO A 226 -2.62 1.91 -5.07
CA PRO A 226 -2.31 3.16 -5.75
C PRO A 226 -2.92 4.38 -5.02
N ILE A 227 -2.11 5.38 -4.73
CA ILE A 227 -2.49 6.63 -4.05
C ILE A 227 -2.29 7.81 -5.00
N SER A 228 -3.35 8.59 -5.26
CA SER A 228 -3.40 9.68 -6.24
C SER A 228 -2.70 9.30 -7.57
N PRO A 229 -3.00 8.14 -8.19
CA PRO A 229 -2.12 7.54 -9.19
C PRO A 229 -2.04 8.32 -10.51
N ALA A 230 -0.89 8.35 -11.17
CA ALA A 230 -0.78 8.84 -12.56
C ALA A 230 -1.26 7.80 -13.60
N SER A 231 -2.47 7.24 -13.43
CA SER A 231 -2.98 6.07 -14.17
C SER A 231 -3.18 6.28 -15.68
N SER A 232 -3.20 7.53 -16.14
CA SER A 232 -3.25 7.88 -17.57
C SER A 232 -2.06 7.36 -18.37
N GLY A 233 -0.93 7.04 -17.70
CA GLY A 233 0.21 6.37 -18.33
C GLY A 233 -0.06 4.91 -18.74
N LEU A 234 -1.14 4.29 -18.26
CA LEU A 234 -1.52 2.91 -18.60
C LEU A 234 -2.69 2.88 -19.59
N SER A 235 -2.66 1.95 -20.53
CA SER A 235 -3.76 1.70 -21.47
C SER A 235 -4.97 1.06 -20.78
N ASP A 236 -6.15 1.16 -21.39
CA ASP A 236 -7.36 0.50 -20.88
C ASP A 236 -7.16 -1.02 -20.80
N THR A 237 -6.48 -1.61 -21.79
CA THR A 237 -6.13 -3.03 -21.83
C THR A 237 -5.24 -3.43 -20.65
N ALA A 238 -4.28 -2.58 -20.27
CA ALA A 238 -3.43 -2.83 -19.12
C ALA A 238 -4.23 -2.77 -17.81
N LEU A 239 -5.09 -1.77 -17.62
CA LEU A 239 -5.95 -1.71 -16.43
C LEU A 239 -6.92 -2.89 -16.37
N ALA A 240 -7.46 -3.31 -17.51
CA ALA A 240 -8.37 -4.45 -17.63
C ALA A 240 -7.69 -5.82 -17.40
N SER A 241 -6.36 -5.89 -17.31
CA SER A 241 -5.63 -7.13 -16.98
C SER A 241 -5.37 -7.30 -15.48
N ILE A 242 -5.72 -6.31 -14.64
CA ILE A 242 -5.48 -6.36 -13.19
C ILE A 242 -6.60 -7.16 -12.50
N PHE A 243 -6.27 -8.36 -12.03
CA PHE A 243 -7.19 -9.22 -11.27
C PHE A 243 -6.97 -9.20 -9.75
N LEU A 244 -5.96 -8.47 -9.29
CA LEU A 244 -5.62 -8.36 -7.87
C LEU A 244 -6.62 -7.47 -7.11
N PRO A 245 -6.91 -7.78 -5.83
CA PRO A 245 -7.51 -6.83 -4.90
C PRO A 245 -6.81 -5.47 -4.96
N THR A 246 -7.59 -4.40 -5.06
CA THR A 246 -7.04 -3.04 -5.24
C THR A 246 -7.83 -2.02 -4.41
N LEU A 247 -7.14 -1.12 -3.72
CA LEU A 247 -7.72 0.09 -3.14
C LEU A 247 -7.08 1.31 -3.77
N ILE A 248 -7.89 2.14 -4.42
CA ILE A 248 -7.45 3.42 -5.01
C ILE A 248 -7.77 4.53 -4.02
N LEU A 249 -6.76 5.22 -3.53
CA LEU A 249 -6.91 6.37 -2.64
C LEU A 249 -6.62 7.65 -3.42
N GLY A 250 -7.38 8.73 -3.24
CA GLY A 250 -7.14 10.00 -3.92
C GLY A 250 -7.74 11.21 -3.20
N GLY A 251 -7.42 12.41 -3.66
CA GLY A 251 -7.92 13.67 -3.11
C GLY A 251 -8.83 14.41 -4.09
N THR A 252 -9.94 14.96 -3.61
CA THR A 252 -10.91 15.69 -4.45
C THR A 252 -10.41 17.06 -4.93
N ASN A 253 -9.42 17.65 -4.26
CA ASN A 253 -8.75 18.89 -4.65
C ASN A 253 -7.36 18.64 -5.28
N ASP A 254 -7.05 17.39 -5.61
CA ASP A 254 -5.85 17.03 -6.35
C ASP A 254 -5.95 17.58 -7.79
N ILE A 255 -5.06 18.52 -8.15
CA ILE A 255 -5.04 19.13 -9.49
C ILE A 255 -3.95 18.52 -10.39
N THR A 256 -3.00 17.80 -9.79
CA THR A 256 -1.90 17.14 -10.50
C THR A 256 -2.35 15.78 -11.05
N THR A 257 -3.00 14.96 -10.23
CA THR A 257 -3.67 13.72 -10.63
C THR A 257 -5.13 13.70 -10.18
N PRO A 258 -6.00 14.52 -10.80
CA PRO A 258 -7.39 14.64 -10.39
C PRO A 258 -8.15 13.32 -10.46
N VAL A 259 -9.13 13.14 -9.54
CA VAL A 259 -9.96 11.93 -9.42
C VAL A 259 -10.43 11.41 -10.77
N GLU A 260 -10.90 12.30 -11.64
CA GLU A 260 -11.14 12.01 -13.06
C GLU A 260 -9.98 12.55 -13.91
N PRO A 261 -9.31 11.71 -14.73
CA PRO A 261 -9.55 10.27 -14.90
C PRO A 261 -8.78 9.41 -13.89
N GLN A 262 -7.94 9.99 -13.04
CA GLN A 262 -6.78 9.27 -12.51
C GLN A 262 -7.13 8.17 -11.50
N SER A 263 -8.12 8.38 -10.64
CA SER A 263 -8.65 7.37 -9.72
C SER A 263 -9.90 6.66 -10.26
N ALA A 264 -10.75 7.38 -10.98
CA ALA A 264 -12.03 6.88 -11.43
C ALA A 264 -11.95 5.94 -12.64
N ARG A 265 -11.06 6.23 -13.60
CA ARG A 265 -10.82 5.35 -14.74
C ARG A 265 -10.29 3.96 -14.32
N PRO A 266 -9.25 3.83 -13.48
CA PRO A 266 -8.84 2.50 -13.01
C PRO A 266 -9.94 1.80 -12.21
N PHE A 267 -10.70 2.52 -11.38
CA PHE A 267 -11.84 1.91 -10.68
C PHE A 267 -12.91 1.36 -11.65
N ALA A 268 -13.13 2.00 -12.78
CA ALA A 268 -14.08 1.55 -13.79
C ALA A 268 -13.57 0.36 -14.63
N LEU A 269 -12.25 0.28 -14.87
CA LEU A 269 -11.65 -0.67 -15.82
C LEU A 269 -11.08 -1.93 -15.16
N ILE A 270 -10.64 -1.86 -13.90
CA ILE A 270 -10.04 -3.01 -13.19
C ILE A 270 -11.13 -4.06 -12.87
N PRO A 271 -11.00 -5.30 -13.36
CA PRO A 271 -11.96 -6.38 -13.07
C PRO A 271 -11.70 -7.08 -11.72
N GLY A 272 -10.49 -6.98 -11.15
CA GLY A 272 -10.11 -7.60 -9.88
C GLY A 272 -11.00 -7.20 -8.71
N ARG A 273 -11.23 -8.13 -7.77
CA ARG A 273 -12.14 -7.92 -6.63
C ARG A 273 -11.52 -8.48 -5.33
N PRO A 274 -11.76 -7.83 -4.18
CA PRO A 274 -12.51 -6.58 -4.03
C PRO A 274 -11.75 -5.38 -4.60
N LEU A 275 -12.52 -4.40 -5.07
CA LEU A 275 -11.99 -3.14 -5.59
C LEU A 275 -12.65 -1.99 -4.84
N TYR A 276 -11.82 -1.11 -4.27
CA TYR A 276 -12.26 0.06 -3.51
C TYR A 276 -11.73 1.34 -4.16
N ARG A 277 -12.50 2.42 -4.05
CA ARG A 277 -12.02 3.79 -4.28
C ARG A 277 -12.43 4.66 -3.09
N VAL A 278 -11.46 5.43 -2.59
CA VAL A 278 -11.61 6.34 -1.47
C VAL A 278 -11.12 7.70 -1.96
N ASP A 279 -12.04 8.66 -2.09
CA ASP A 279 -11.70 10.04 -2.45
C ASP A 279 -11.85 10.93 -1.19
N ILE A 280 -10.75 11.46 -0.67
CA ILE A 280 -10.74 12.32 0.52
C ILE A 280 -11.16 13.75 0.13
N GLN A 281 -12.22 14.25 0.75
CA GLN A 281 -12.78 15.57 0.48
C GLN A 281 -11.80 16.67 0.94
N GLY A 282 -11.48 17.61 0.05
CA GLY A 282 -10.54 18.70 0.32
C GLY A 282 -9.06 18.33 0.32
N ALA A 283 -8.69 17.06 0.17
CA ALA A 283 -7.28 16.65 0.06
C ALA A 283 -6.70 17.03 -1.31
N GLY A 284 -5.48 17.55 -1.32
CA GLY A 284 -4.70 17.85 -2.52
C GLY A 284 -3.75 16.71 -2.89
N HIS A 285 -2.95 16.91 -3.93
CA HIS A 285 -2.04 15.87 -4.44
C HIS A 285 -1.04 15.38 -3.40
N ASN A 286 -0.46 16.30 -2.62
CA ASN A 286 0.57 15.97 -1.65
C ASN A 286 0.03 15.83 -0.22
N SER A 287 -1.29 15.74 -0.03
CA SER A 287 -1.87 15.40 1.28
C SER A 287 -1.53 13.97 1.74
N PHE A 288 -0.94 13.16 0.85
CA PHE A 288 -0.53 11.77 1.08
C PHE A 288 0.99 11.61 1.25
N THR A 289 1.70 12.68 1.58
CA THR A 289 3.15 12.74 1.74
C THR A 289 3.50 13.53 2.99
N ASP A 290 4.78 13.56 3.35
CA ASP A 290 5.33 14.37 4.44
C ASP A 290 5.88 15.71 3.94
N ILE A 291 5.40 16.19 2.79
CA ILE A 291 5.92 17.41 2.13
C ILE A 291 5.90 18.64 3.05
N CYS A 292 4.92 18.75 3.95
CA CYS A 292 4.82 19.90 4.86
C CYS A 292 5.98 19.92 5.85
N ALA A 293 6.24 18.80 6.51
CA ALA A 293 7.36 18.66 7.46
C ALA A 293 8.71 18.76 6.75
N ILE A 294 8.84 18.11 5.58
CA ILE A 294 10.04 18.19 4.74
C ILE A 294 10.30 19.64 4.31
N GLY A 295 9.27 20.34 3.84
CA GLY A 295 9.41 21.71 3.36
C GLY A 295 9.75 22.70 4.48
N GLU A 296 9.14 22.55 5.65
CA GLU A 296 9.49 23.33 6.84
C GLU A 296 10.96 23.12 7.22
N ALA A 297 11.41 21.85 7.32
CA ALA A 297 12.81 21.53 7.63
C ALA A 297 13.81 22.11 6.60
N LEU A 298 13.47 22.05 5.30
CA LEU A 298 14.31 22.62 4.25
C LEU A 298 14.34 24.15 4.27
N ILE A 299 13.20 24.80 4.54
CA ILE A 299 13.13 26.26 4.65
C ILE A 299 13.94 26.73 5.86
N ASP A 300 13.82 26.06 6.99
CA ASP A 300 14.58 26.37 8.21
C ASP A 300 16.09 26.16 8.03
N ALA A 301 16.49 25.17 7.22
CA ALA A 301 17.88 24.93 6.84
C ALA A 301 18.44 25.94 5.81
N GLY A 302 17.61 26.85 5.29
CA GLY A 302 18.03 27.89 4.35
C GLY A 302 18.21 27.40 2.91
N LEU A 303 17.29 26.55 2.43
CA LEU A 303 17.32 26.01 1.06
C LEU A 303 17.52 27.12 0.00
N PRO A 304 18.42 26.91 -0.98
CA PRO A 304 18.62 27.84 -2.08
C PRO A 304 17.34 28.21 -2.85
N MET A 305 17.24 29.50 -3.26
CA MET A 305 16.04 30.06 -3.90
C MET A 305 15.66 29.41 -5.24
N ASP A 306 16.62 28.82 -5.95
CA ASP A 306 16.43 28.08 -7.20
C ASP A 306 15.72 26.73 -6.99
N LEU A 307 15.91 26.11 -5.83
CA LEU A 307 15.21 24.89 -5.42
C LEU A 307 13.81 25.16 -4.83
N LEU A 308 13.56 26.40 -4.42
CA LEU A 308 12.34 26.78 -3.71
C LEU A 308 11.08 26.69 -4.61
N GLY A 309 11.18 26.93 -5.91
CA GLY A 309 10.01 26.93 -6.81
C GLY A 309 9.32 25.56 -6.91
N PHE A 310 10.09 24.48 -7.06
CA PHE A 310 9.58 23.10 -7.05
C PHE A 310 8.95 22.75 -5.69
N LEU A 311 9.63 23.12 -4.60
CA LEU A 311 9.15 22.88 -3.25
C LEU A 311 7.83 23.62 -2.97
N LEU A 312 7.72 24.89 -3.37
CA LEU A 312 6.52 25.72 -3.14
C LEU A 312 5.29 25.18 -3.86
N GLY A 313 5.43 24.67 -5.09
CA GLY A 313 4.32 24.02 -5.80
C GLY A 313 3.82 22.78 -5.05
N ASN A 314 4.74 21.94 -4.60
CA ASN A 314 4.39 20.74 -3.84
C ASN A 314 3.76 21.08 -2.48
N LEU A 315 4.26 22.10 -1.79
CA LEU A 315 3.69 22.62 -0.55
C LEU A 315 2.27 23.16 -0.73
N ALA A 316 2.00 23.88 -1.83
CA ALA A 316 0.66 24.40 -2.11
C ALA A 316 -0.38 23.27 -2.27
N GLU A 317 0.01 22.13 -2.86
CA GLU A 317 -0.85 20.97 -3.03
C GLU A 317 -0.86 19.98 -1.84
N GLY A 318 -0.11 20.25 -0.77
CA GLY A 318 -0.12 19.44 0.45
C GLY A 318 -0.62 20.18 1.69
N CYS A 319 -0.27 21.47 1.80
CA CYS A 319 -0.40 22.30 2.99
C CYS A 319 -1.11 23.64 2.69
N GLY A 320 -1.72 23.78 1.51
CA GLY A 320 -2.46 24.99 1.14
C GLY A 320 -3.62 25.29 2.09
N PRO A 321 -3.94 26.58 2.35
CA PRO A 321 -4.95 26.96 3.35
C PRO A 321 -6.38 26.51 3.01
N ASP A 322 -6.65 26.22 1.74
CA ASP A 322 -7.94 25.74 1.24
C ASP A 322 -8.06 24.21 1.24
N LEU A 323 -6.99 23.49 1.60
CA LEU A 323 -6.98 22.03 1.72
C LEU A 323 -7.43 21.60 3.12
N ILE A 324 -7.91 20.36 3.22
CA ILE A 324 -8.07 19.70 4.52
C ILE A 324 -6.70 19.67 5.24
N PRO A 325 -6.64 19.82 6.59
CA PRO A 325 -5.37 19.71 7.31
C PRO A 325 -4.65 18.40 6.97
N ILE A 326 -3.35 18.46 6.67
CA ILE A 326 -2.61 17.30 6.18
C ILE A 326 -2.67 16.11 7.15
N GLY A 327 -2.56 16.35 8.46
CA GLY A 327 -2.66 15.29 9.47
C GLY A 327 -4.02 14.58 9.46
N GLU A 328 -5.10 15.26 9.08
CA GLU A 328 -6.42 14.64 8.95
C GLU A 328 -6.51 13.78 7.68
N ALA A 329 -5.98 14.26 6.55
CA ALA A 329 -5.86 13.46 5.33
C ALA A 329 -4.99 12.21 5.57
N GLN A 330 -3.87 12.35 6.26
CA GLN A 330 -2.97 11.25 6.63
C GLN A 330 -3.65 10.26 7.60
N ARG A 331 -4.42 10.73 8.59
CA ARG A 331 -5.21 9.87 9.49
C ARG A 331 -6.20 9.01 8.72
N ILE A 332 -6.96 9.62 7.81
CA ILE A 332 -7.91 8.91 6.94
C ILE A 332 -7.17 7.93 6.01
N SER A 333 -6.05 8.35 5.43
CA SER A 333 -5.21 7.50 4.58
C SER A 333 -4.73 6.24 5.31
N ASN A 334 -4.21 6.42 6.53
CA ASN A 334 -3.77 5.35 7.42
C ASN A 334 -4.92 4.36 7.70
N ARG A 335 -6.13 4.87 7.96
CA ARG A 335 -7.31 4.02 8.19
C ARG A 335 -7.51 3.03 7.06
N TYR A 336 -7.65 3.53 5.84
CA TYR A 336 -7.98 2.71 4.68
C TYR A 336 -6.80 1.84 4.24
N ALA A 337 -5.57 2.38 4.27
CA ALA A 337 -4.37 1.63 3.89
C ALA A 337 -4.11 0.45 4.83
N VAL A 338 -4.08 0.68 6.15
CA VAL A 338 -3.88 -0.38 7.14
C VAL A 338 -4.99 -1.43 7.04
N SER A 339 -6.25 -1.00 6.92
CA SER A 339 -7.38 -1.93 6.82
C SER A 339 -7.26 -2.83 5.59
N PHE A 340 -6.98 -2.23 4.44
CA PHE A 340 -6.85 -2.94 3.17
C PHE A 340 -5.69 -3.92 3.15
N LEU A 341 -4.51 -3.48 3.58
CA LEU A 341 -3.32 -4.31 3.58
C LEU A 341 -3.43 -5.41 4.66
N LYS A 342 -4.10 -5.15 5.79
CA LYS A 342 -4.37 -6.18 6.79
C LYS A 342 -5.30 -7.26 6.25
N SER A 343 -6.40 -6.89 5.62
CA SER A 343 -7.34 -7.86 5.07
C SER A 343 -6.77 -8.64 3.88
N HIS A 344 -6.11 -7.95 2.93
CA HIS A 344 -5.82 -8.53 1.61
C HIS A 344 -4.35 -8.90 1.37
N VAL A 345 -3.44 -8.53 2.28
CA VAL A 345 -2.05 -9.02 2.26
C VAL A 345 -1.75 -9.86 3.51
N ALA A 346 -2.08 -9.37 4.70
CA ALA A 346 -1.84 -10.11 5.94
C ALA A 346 -2.88 -11.21 6.23
N GLY A 347 -4.03 -11.18 5.53
CA GLY A 347 -5.12 -12.15 5.68
C GLY A 347 -5.97 -11.97 6.94
N ASP A 348 -5.90 -10.83 7.62
CA ASP A 348 -6.68 -10.52 8.81
C ASP A 348 -7.99 -9.79 8.46
N MET A 349 -8.96 -10.58 8.01
CA MET A 349 -10.29 -10.10 7.58
C MET A 349 -11.08 -9.35 8.66
N ARG A 350 -10.64 -9.37 9.93
CA ARG A 350 -11.28 -8.57 11.00
C ARG A 350 -11.15 -7.07 10.74
N TYR A 351 -10.20 -6.64 9.91
CA TYR A 351 -10.02 -5.25 9.51
C TYR A 351 -11.03 -4.78 8.46
N ASP A 352 -11.80 -5.68 7.82
CA ASP A 352 -12.83 -5.28 6.85
C ASP A 352 -13.90 -4.37 7.45
N ARG A 353 -14.14 -4.51 8.76
CA ARG A 353 -15.06 -3.67 9.53
C ARG A 353 -14.74 -2.18 9.49
N PHE A 354 -13.51 -1.79 9.13
CA PHE A 354 -13.12 -0.38 9.07
C PHE A 354 -13.46 0.26 7.71
N PHE A 355 -13.86 -0.55 6.72
CA PHE A 355 -14.56 -0.11 5.51
C PHE A 355 -16.06 0.06 5.74
N GLU A 356 -16.62 -0.73 6.66
CA GLU A 356 -18.02 -0.62 7.06
C GLU A 356 -18.23 0.63 7.91
N ILE A 357 -19.19 1.44 7.50
CA ILE A 357 -19.61 2.63 8.24
C ILE A 357 -20.95 2.26 8.86
N ASP A 358 -21.01 2.26 10.19
CA ASP A 358 -22.23 1.99 10.95
C ASP A 358 -23.35 2.96 10.55
N GLY A 359 -24.18 2.57 9.58
CA GLY A 359 -25.46 3.19 9.25
C GLY A 359 -25.44 4.55 8.53
N GLU A 360 -24.33 5.29 8.52
CA GLU A 360 -24.17 6.51 7.73
C GLU A 360 -23.34 6.22 6.47
N LYS A 361 -23.94 6.41 5.29
CA LYS A 361 -23.18 6.32 4.05
C LYS A 361 -22.20 7.49 4.03
N ASN A 362 -20.91 7.15 3.96
CA ASN A 362 -19.71 8.02 3.94
C ASN A 362 -19.16 8.42 5.32
N HIS A 363 -17.89 8.07 5.55
CA HIS A 363 -17.09 8.68 6.61
C HIS A 363 -17.08 10.18 6.36
N LYS A 364 -17.26 11.01 7.39
CA LYS A 364 -17.32 12.46 7.19
C LYS A 364 -16.03 12.92 6.49
N GLY A 365 -16.18 13.50 5.30
CA GLY A 365 -15.03 13.95 4.49
C GLY A 365 -14.46 12.91 3.53
N VAL A 366 -15.16 11.80 3.25
CA VAL A 366 -14.72 10.77 2.29
C VAL A 366 -15.86 10.36 1.37
N ASP A 367 -15.60 10.32 0.06
CA ASP A 367 -16.45 9.62 -0.89
C ASP A 367 -15.93 8.19 -1.09
N PHE A 368 -16.72 7.20 -0.67
CA PHE A 368 -16.33 5.79 -0.67
C PHE A 368 -17.09 4.99 -1.72
N PHE A 369 -16.36 4.24 -2.52
CA PHE A 369 -16.90 3.38 -3.58
C PHE A 369 -16.34 1.98 -3.44
N VAL A 370 -17.19 0.99 -3.66
CA VAL A 370 -16.83 -0.41 -3.56
C VAL A 370 -17.46 -1.21 -4.71
N ALA A 371 -16.65 -2.07 -5.31
CA ALA A 371 -17.10 -3.12 -6.20
C ALA A 371 -16.78 -4.47 -5.56
N THR A 372 -17.82 -5.14 -5.05
CA THR A 372 -17.77 -6.48 -4.46
C THR A 372 -18.54 -7.45 -5.35
N GLY A 373 -17.82 -8.32 -6.06
CA GLY A 373 -18.41 -9.40 -6.87
C GLY A 373 -17.85 -9.52 -8.29
N CYS A 374 -17.77 -10.76 -8.78
CA CYS A 374 -17.51 -11.08 -10.19
C CYS A 374 -18.80 -10.89 -10.99
N GLY A 375 -19.07 -9.66 -11.46
CA GLY A 375 -20.19 -9.39 -12.35
C GLY A 375 -19.91 -9.91 -13.76
N GLY A 376 -20.41 -11.10 -14.08
CA GLY A 376 -20.60 -11.50 -15.47
C GLY A 376 -21.61 -10.56 -16.14
N GLY A 377 -21.16 -9.80 -17.15
CA GLY A 377 -22.01 -9.00 -18.04
C GLY A 377 -22.21 -7.53 -17.63
N PRO A 378 -22.40 -6.63 -18.61
CA PRO A 378 -22.46 -5.19 -18.38
C PRO A 378 -23.77 -4.82 -17.67
N GLY A 379 -23.71 -4.54 -16.37
CA GLY A 379 -24.90 -4.10 -15.62
C GLY A 379 -24.81 -4.13 -14.10
N GLY A 380 -23.75 -4.69 -13.50
CA GLY A 380 -23.62 -4.81 -12.04
C GLY A 380 -22.74 -3.75 -11.38
N ILE A 381 -23.03 -2.46 -11.57
CA ILE A 381 -22.51 -1.42 -10.65
C ILE A 381 -23.56 -1.28 -9.54
N VAL A 382 -23.23 -1.68 -8.32
CA VAL A 382 -24.05 -1.32 -7.16
C VAL A 382 -23.82 0.16 -6.89
N PHE A 383 -24.62 1.02 -7.53
CA PHE A 383 -24.71 2.43 -7.16
C PHE A 383 -25.34 2.52 -5.77
N ALA A 384 -24.51 2.69 -4.74
CA ALA A 384 -24.98 3.12 -3.44
C ALA A 384 -25.33 4.62 -3.46
N GLY A 385 -26.40 4.97 -4.20
CA GLY A 385 -27.22 6.17 -4.00
C GLY A 385 -26.61 7.54 -4.31
N MET A 386 -26.80 8.03 -5.54
CA MET A 386 -27.12 9.43 -5.77
C MET A 386 -27.88 9.57 -7.10
N LEU A 387 -29.21 9.70 -7.04
CA LEU A 387 -30.01 10.09 -8.19
C LEU A 387 -31.10 11.04 -7.73
N LEU A 388 -30.86 12.35 -7.93
CA LEU A 388 -31.86 13.35 -8.32
C LEU A 388 -31.23 14.74 -8.19
N PHE A 389 -30.69 15.26 -9.29
CA PHE A 389 -30.99 16.64 -9.70
C PHE A 389 -30.57 16.84 -11.16
N VAL A 390 -31.56 17.15 -12.00
CA VAL A 390 -31.55 18.07 -13.17
C VAL A 390 -32.58 17.55 -14.19
N ALA A 391 -33.72 18.24 -14.28
CA ALA A 391 -34.34 18.69 -15.53
C ALA A 391 -35.76 19.24 -15.30
N ARG A 392 -35.90 20.56 -15.17
CA ARG A 392 -37.08 21.29 -15.71
C ARG A 392 -36.84 22.79 -15.78
N ALA A 393 -36.41 23.28 -16.93
CA ALA A 393 -36.61 24.66 -17.36
C ALA A 393 -36.52 24.79 -18.89
N ALA A 394 -37.50 24.23 -19.60
CA ALA A 394 -37.81 24.63 -20.96
C ALA A 394 -39.31 24.45 -21.18
N GLY A 395 -40.05 25.55 -21.09
CA GLY A 395 -41.50 25.59 -21.28
C GLY A 395 -41.94 27.03 -21.50
N GLY A 396 -41.95 27.45 -22.76
CA GLY A 396 -42.25 28.81 -23.18
C GLY A 396 -43.64 29.30 -22.77
N ARG A 397 -43.73 30.62 -22.56
CA ARG A 397 -45.01 31.35 -22.56
C ARG A 397 -45.27 31.88 -23.97
N ARG A 398 -46.34 31.39 -24.59
CA ARG A 398 -47.13 32.15 -25.57
C ARG A 398 -48.42 32.57 -24.88
N ARG A 399 -48.56 33.88 -24.67
CA ARG A 399 -49.72 34.76 -24.92
C ARG A 399 -49.65 35.96 -24.01
#